data_AF-A0A2W4TQZ0-F1
#
_entry.id   AF-A0A2W4TQZ0-F1
#
_cell.length_a   1.000
_cell.length_b   1.000
_cell.length_c   1.000
_cell.angle_alpha   90.00
_cell.angle_beta   90.00
_cell.angle_gamma   90.00
#
_symmetry.space_group_name_H-M   'P 1'
#
loop_
_entity.id
_entity.type
_entity.pdbx_description
1 polymer ?
#
loop_
_entity_poly.entity_id
_entity_poly.type
_entity_poly.pdbx_seq_one_letter_code
_entity_poly.pdbx_strand_id
1 'polypeptide(L)'
;MIDLTPLEVRKKKEDFRRALRGYEPVDVDTFLDLVADRMEQLVRENLALSEKAGRLEEEIAAYRERERALTDALVSAQEMREELRRQAARDAEELRRAAEAEAERLRDGVRQALQREETALRELRARRARLVQEYRAMLERELNELSVLLQTLEIAEEKDELSLGTEGFAAPSLSVEGGPVAAAGPAAPATGIGSPSPFPAVSPMTPAVEGAVAAESDAGSLGADLELEPLAGSEQERSAAKPDEGKPGGSAAKAQDEQFPESLDWLSSLLREDP
;
A
#
# COMPACT_ATOMS: atom_id res chain seq x y z
N MET A 1 43.96 62.28 -25.85
CA MET A 1 45.31 61.79 -25.57
C MET A 1 45.98 61.67 -26.94
N ILE A 2 47.25 62.05 -27.11
CA ILE A 2 47.90 61.86 -28.42
C ILE A 2 48.21 60.37 -28.50
N ASP A 3 47.40 59.63 -29.26
CA ASP A 3 47.51 58.19 -29.39
C ASP A 3 48.65 57.87 -30.35
N LEU A 4 49.87 57.95 -29.81
CA LEU A 4 51.09 57.69 -30.56
C LEU A 4 51.13 56.20 -30.92
N THR A 5 50.93 55.87 -32.19
CA THR A 5 51.08 54.49 -32.67
C THR A 5 52.56 54.17 -32.92
N PRO A 6 53.00 52.90 -32.83
CA PRO A 6 54.38 52.52 -33.16
C PRO A 6 54.80 52.99 -34.57
N LEU A 7 53.85 53.01 -35.51
CA LEU A 7 54.04 53.52 -36.87
C LEU A 7 54.22 55.03 -36.90
N GLU A 8 53.50 55.78 -36.08
CA GLU A 8 53.66 57.24 -35.96
C GLU A 8 55.01 57.61 -35.34
N VAL A 9 55.50 56.84 -34.36
CA VAL A 9 56.83 57.05 -33.77
C VAL A 9 57.92 56.90 -34.83
N ARG A 10 57.81 55.89 -35.69
CA ARG A 10 58.74 55.68 -36.83
C ARG A 10 58.66 56.80 -37.87
N LYS A 11 57.47 57.31 -38.19
CA LYS A 11 57.30 58.43 -39.15
C LYS A 11 57.86 59.74 -38.61
N LYS A 12 57.72 59.97 -37.30
CA LYS A 12 58.18 61.21 -36.64
C LYS A 12 59.69 61.40 -36.70
N LYS A 13 60.46 60.32 -36.94
CA LYS A 13 61.91 60.31 -37.19
C LYS A 13 62.32 61.33 -38.27
N GLU A 14 61.50 61.48 -39.32
CA GLU A 14 61.79 62.37 -40.45
C GLU A 14 61.38 63.83 -40.22
N ASP A 15 60.53 64.10 -39.21
CA ASP A 15 59.93 65.41 -38.95
C ASP A 15 60.76 66.29 -37.98
N PHE A 16 61.87 65.78 -37.44
CA PHE A 16 62.71 66.53 -36.51
C PHE A 16 63.56 67.60 -37.22
N ARG A 17 63.32 68.88 -36.90
CA ARG A 17 64.10 70.01 -37.42
C ARG A 17 65.52 70.01 -36.83
N ARG A 18 66.53 70.16 -37.69
CA ARG A 18 67.94 70.31 -37.26
C ARG A 18 68.19 71.72 -36.72
N ALA A 19 68.72 71.80 -35.51
CA ALA A 19 69.14 73.06 -34.87
C ALA A 19 70.65 73.06 -34.62
N LEU A 20 71.29 74.24 -34.62
CA LEU A 20 72.74 74.43 -34.43
C LEU A 20 73.28 73.90 -33.08
N ARG A 21 72.40 73.58 -32.13
CA ARG A 21 72.71 72.98 -30.83
C ARG A 21 71.58 72.03 -30.46
N GLY A 22 71.76 70.73 -30.67
CA GLY A 22 70.73 69.71 -30.53
C GLY A 22 71.30 68.32 -30.30
N TYR A 23 70.42 67.35 -30.10
CA TYR A 23 70.79 65.94 -29.94
C TYR A 23 71.38 65.36 -31.22
N GLU A 24 72.23 64.34 -31.08
CA GLU A 24 72.78 63.61 -32.22
C GLU A 24 71.66 62.86 -32.95
N PRO A 25 71.48 63.08 -34.27
CA PRO A 25 70.39 62.45 -35.01
C PRO A 25 70.42 60.92 -34.98
N VAL A 26 71.62 60.32 -35.06
CA VAL A 26 71.81 58.86 -35.14
C VAL A 26 71.40 58.14 -33.84
N ASP A 27 71.73 58.73 -32.69
CA ASP A 27 71.34 58.18 -31.39
C ASP A 27 69.84 58.32 -31.13
N VAL A 28 69.26 59.46 -31.51
CA VAL A 28 67.80 59.69 -31.40
C VAL A 28 67.05 58.73 -32.31
N ASP A 29 67.54 58.50 -33.53
CA ASP A 29 66.99 57.57 -34.49
C ASP A 29 66.97 56.13 -33.94
N THR A 30 68.07 55.69 -33.35
CA THR A 30 68.19 54.35 -32.75
C THR A 30 67.27 54.20 -31.53
N PHE A 31 67.15 55.25 -30.70
CA PHE A 31 66.23 55.27 -29.57
C PHE A 31 64.76 55.20 -30.01
N LEU A 32 64.38 55.95 -31.06
CA LEU A 32 63.01 55.92 -31.60
C LEU A 32 62.66 54.54 -32.19
N ASP A 33 63.61 53.87 -32.85
CA ASP A 33 63.41 52.51 -33.35
C ASP A 33 63.17 51.53 -32.17
N LEU A 34 63.96 51.61 -31.10
CA LEU A 34 63.78 50.79 -29.89
C LEU A 34 62.44 51.07 -29.18
N VAL A 35 62.05 52.35 -29.08
CA VAL A 35 60.77 52.75 -28.49
C VAL A 35 59.61 52.22 -29.34
N ALA A 36 59.69 52.34 -30.67
CA ALA A 36 58.67 51.81 -31.56
C ALA A 36 58.52 50.30 -31.42
N ASP A 37 59.63 49.55 -31.37
CA ASP A 37 59.61 48.09 -31.21
C ASP A 37 59.00 47.68 -29.86
N ARG A 38 59.37 48.36 -28.77
CA ARG A 38 58.79 48.08 -27.44
C ARG A 38 57.32 48.45 -27.38
N MET A 39 56.90 49.55 -28.01
CA MET A 39 55.49 49.93 -28.11
C MET A 39 54.70 48.90 -28.90
N GLU A 40 55.23 48.40 -30.01
CA GLU A 40 54.57 47.36 -30.81
C GLU A 40 54.39 46.06 -30.01
N GLN A 41 55.41 45.67 -29.23
CA GLN A 41 55.32 44.53 -28.33
C GLN A 41 54.24 44.74 -27.27
N LEU A 42 54.20 45.91 -26.61
CA LEU A 42 53.18 46.23 -25.62
C LEU A 42 51.77 46.23 -26.21
N VAL A 43 51.59 46.72 -27.43
CA VAL A 43 50.30 46.69 -28.13
C VAL A 43 49.87 45.25 -28.41
N ARG A 44 50.78 44.38 -28.88
CA ARG A 44 50.50 42.95 -29.09
C ARG A 44 50.15 42.24 -27.79
N GLU A 45 50.89 42.50 -26.71
CA GLU A 45 50.62 41.94 -25.39
C GLU A 45 49.26 42.42 -24.84
N ASN A 46 48.95 43.71 -25.00
CA ASN A 46 47.67 44.28 -24.57
C ASN A 46 46.50 43.67 -25.33
N LEU A 47 46.59 43.52 -26.66
CA LEU A 47 45.59 42.85 -27.47
C LEU A 47 45.39 41.40 -27.01
N ALA A 48 46.47 40.63 -26.84
CA ALA A 48 46.39 39.25 -26.38
C ALA A 48 45.80 39.11 -24.97
N LEU A 49 46.11 40.04 -24.06
CA LEU A 49 45.53 40.09 -22.72
C LEU A 49 44.06 40.49 -22.75
N SER A 50 43.68 41.45 -23.60
CA SER A 50 42.29 41.88 -23.76
C SER A 50 41.42 40.78 -24.35
N GLU A 51 41.93 40.02 -25.32
CA GLU A 51 41.23 38.84 -25.86
C GLU A 51 41.04 37.76 -24.79
N LYS A 52 42.08 37.48 -23.99
CA LYS A 52 41.99 36.53 -22.87
C LYS A 52 40.98 37.00 -21.82
N ALA A 53 40.98 38.29 -21.48
CA ALA A 53 40.02 38.86 -20.54
C ALA A 53 38.59 38.69 -21.06
N GLY A 54 38.32 39.01 -22.34
CA GLY A 54 37.01 38.80 -22.95
C GLY A 54 36.56 37.34 -22.90
N ARG A 55 37.44 36.39 -23.24
CA ARG A 55 37.11 34.95 -23.15
C ARG A 55 36.79 34.50 -21.72
N LEU A 56 37.55 34.96 -20.73
CA LEU A 56 37.31 34.65 -19.33
C LEU A 56 36.00 35.27 -18.82
N GLU A 57 35.67 36.49 -19.27
CA GLU A 57 34.39 37.14 -18.95
C GLU A 57 33.20 36.36 -19.52
N GLU A 58 33.30 35.88 -20.76
CA GLU A 58 32.29 35.00 -21.37
C GLU A 58 32.15 33.68 -20.60
N GLU A 59 33.26 33.06 -20.20
CA GLU A 59 33.24 31.82 -19.43
C GLU A 59 32.60 32.02 -18.06
N ILE A 60 32.92 33.11 -17.36
CA ILE A 60 32.30 33.47 -16.09
C ILE A 60 30.80 33.73 -16.26
N ALA A 61 30.39 34.40 -17.34
CA ALA A 61 28.98 34.61 -17.64
C ALA A 61 28.25 33.27 -17.84
N ALA A 62 28.85 32.34 -18.58
CA ALA A 62 28.31 31.00 -18.79
C ALA A 62 28.21 30.19 -17.48
N TYR A 63 29.23 30.25 -16.61
CA TYR A 63 29.17 29.59 -15.30
C TYR A 63 28.09 30.17 -14.41
N ARG A 64 27.94 31.50 -14.36
CA ARG A 64 26.88 32.15 -13.59
C ARG A 64 25.50 31.76 -14.08
N GLU A 65 25.31 31.62 -15.38
CA GLU A 65 24.03 31.18 -15.93
C GLU A 65 23.73 29.72 -15.57
N ARG A 66 24.73 28.84 -15.64
CA ARG A 66 24.60 27.45 -15.17
C ARG A 66 24.30 27.39 -13.66
N GLU A 67 24.96 28.20 -12.85
CA GLU A 67 24.73 28.27 -11.40
C GLU A 67 23.30 28.72 -11.07
N ARG A 68 22.77 29.71 -11.81
CA ARG A 68 21.36 30.12 -11.69
C ARG A 68 20.42 28.98 -12.04
N ALA A 69 20.62 28.34 -13.19
CA ALA A 69 19.79 27.20 -13.61
C ALA A 69 19.82 26.05 -12.60
N LEU A 70 20.99 25.76 -12.01
CA LEU A 70 21.12 24.75 -10.95
C LEU A 70 20.40 25.16 -9.66
N THR A 71 20.50 26.43 -9.28
CA THR A 71 19.80 26.96 -8.10
C THR A 71 18.29 26.90 -8.29
N ASP A 72 17.79 27.31 -9.45
CA ASP A 72 16.37 27.26 -9.80
C ASP A 72 15.87 25.81 -9.84
N ALA A 73 16.63 24.89 -10.41
CA ALA A 73 16.32 23.47 -10.41
C ALA A 73 16.27 22.90 -8.98
N LEU A 74 17.18 23.32 -8.09
CA LEU A 74 17.20 22.89 -6.70
C LEU A 74 15.99 23.42 -5.92
N VAL A 75 15.62 24.69 -6.12
CA VAL A 75 14.40 25.26 -5.54
C VAL A 75 13.17 24.52 -6.05
N SER A 76 13.06 24.31 -7.36
CA SER A 76 11.95 23.55 -7.96
C SER A 76 11.86 22.12 -7.43
N ALA A 77 13.00 21.43 -7.27
CA ALA A 77 13.04 20.09 -6.69
C ALA A 77 12.58 20.08 -5.22
N GLN A 78 12.92 21.12 -4.44
CA GLN A 78 12.43 21.28 -3.07
C GLN A 78 10.92 21.50 -3.03
N GLU A 79 10.40 22.41 -3.87
CA GLU A 79 8.97 22.66 -3.98
C GLU A 79 8.19 21.41 -4.40
N MET A 80 8.71 20.67 -5.38
CA MET A 80 8.12 19.40 -5.83
C MET A 80 8.10 18.36 -4.71
N ARG A 81 9.20 18.24 -3.95
CA ARG A 81 9.26 17.35 -2.78
C ARG A 81 8.22 17.73 -1.72
N GLU A 82 8.02 19.02 -1.46
CA GLU A 82 7.02 19.49 -0.51
C GLU A 82 5.60 19.27 -1.01
N GLU A 83 5.34 19.48 -2.31
CA GLU A 83 4.05 19.17 -2.92
C GLU A 83 3.75 17.66 -2.84
N LEU A 84 4.70 16.81 -3.20
CA LEU A 84 4.57 15.35 -3.07
C LEU A 84 4.29 14.93 -1.62
N ARG A 85 4.96 15.55 -0.64
CA ARG A 85 4.71 15.27 0.77
C ARG A 85 3.30 15.70 1.20
N ARG A 86 2.82 16.86 0.74
CA ARG A 86 1.46 17.34 1.00
C ARG A 86 0.41 16.45 0.33
N GLN A 87 0.64 16.03 -0.90
CA GLN A 87 -0.24 15.12 -1.62
C GLN A 87 -0.30 13.75 -0.95
N ALA A 88 0.84 13.13 -0.65
CA ALA A 88 0.88 11.84 0.04
C ALA A 88 0.19 11.88 1.41
N ALA A 89 0.30 13.00 2.14
CA ALA A 89 -0.41 13.18 3.41
C ALA A 89 -1.94 13.26 3.23
N ARG A 90 -2.41 13.97 2.20
CA ARG A 90 -3.84 14.03 1.85
C ARG A 90 -4.36 12.66 1.42
N ASP A 91 -3.66 11.99 0.52
CA ASP A 91 -4.02 10.67 0.02
C ASP A 91 -4.05 9.64 1.16
N ALA A 92 -3.10 9.70 2.09
CA ALA A 92 -3.10 8.84 3.28
C ALA A 92 -4.29 9.12 4.21
N GLU A 93 -4.67 10.39 4.38
CA GLU A 93 -5.85 10.75 5.18
C GLU A 93 -7.16 10.31 4.50
N GLU A 94 -7.27 10.48 3.18
CA GLU A 94 -8.42 10.01 2.40
C GLU A 94 -8.53 8.48 2.46
N LEU A 95 -7.42 7.76 2.30
CA LEU A 95 -7.38 6.31 2.43
C LEU A 95 -7.80 5.86 3.84
N ARG A 96 -7.32 6.55 4.89
CA ARG A 96 -7.71 6.26 6.27
C ARG A 96 -9.22 6.44 6.46
N ARG A 97 -9.77 7.57 5.99
CA ARG A 97 -11.21 7.84 6.08
C ARG A 97 -12.04 6.82 5.29
N ALA A 98 -11.58 6.41 4.10
CA ALA A 98 -12.25 5.40 3.31
C ALA A 98 -12.22 4.03 4.01
N ALA A 99 -11.09 3.65 4.59
CA ALA A 99 -10.95 2.40 5.35
C ALA A 99 -11.82 2.41 6.62
N GLU A 100 -11.88 3.54 7.34
CA GLU A 100 -12.75 3.73 8.51
C GLU A 100 -14.22 3.59 8.13
N ALA A 101 -14.66 4.28 7.06
CA ALA A 101 -16.03 4.20 6.58
C ALA A 101 -16.42 2.78 6.13
N GLU A 102 -15.51 2.07 5.45
CA GLU A 102 -15.76 0.69 5.03
C GLU A 102 -15.80 -0.27 6.22
N ALA A 103 -14.94 -0.08 7.23
CA ALA A 103 -14.98 -0.85 8.46
C ALA A 103 -16.29 -0.60 9.24
N GLU A 104 -16.79 0.63 9.27
CA GLU A 104 -18.09 0.95 9.86
C GLU A 104 -19.25 0.26 9.13
N ARG A 105 -19.27 0.32 7.79
CA ARG A 105 -20.27 -0.39 6.97
C ARG A 105 -20.25 -1.89 7.23
N LEU A 106 -19.07 -2.49 7.31
CA LEU A 106 -18.93 -3.92 7.61
C LEU A 106 -19.47 -4.25 9.01
N ARG A 107 -19.13 -3.44 10.02
CA ARG A 107 -19.65 -3.60 11.38
C ARG A 107 -21.17 -3.48 11.42
N ASP A 108 -21.74 -2.54 10.68
CA ASP A 108 -23.20 -2.38 10.57
C ASP A 108 -23.84 -3.58 9.88
N GLY A 109 -23.24 -4.08 8.80
CA GLY A 109 -23.68 -5.31 8.12
C GLY A 109 -23.69 -6.51 9.07
N VAL A 110 -22.62 -6.70 9.85
CA VAL A 110 -22.54 -7.78 10.85
C VAL A 110 -23.58 -7.59 11.96
N ARG A 111 -23.75 -6.37 12.49
CA ARG A 111 -24.77 -6.09 13.51
C ARG A 111 -26.17 -6.41 13.01
N GLN A 112 -26.50 -6.02 11.79
CA GLN A 112 -27.80 -6.33 11.18
C GLN A 112 -27.98 -7.84 10.96
N ALA A 113 -26.94 -8.54 10.49
CA ALA A 113 -26.99 -9.99 10.32
C ALA A 113 -27.21 -10.70 11.66
N LEU A 114 -26.49 -10.30 12.71
CA LEU A 114 -26.65 -10.84 14.05
C LEU A 114 -28.07 -10.63 14.57
N GLN A 115 -28.63 -9.42 14.43
CA GLN A 115 -30.01 -9.13 14.83
C GLN A 115 -31.02 -10.02 14.09
N ARG A 116 -30.85 -10.21 12.78
CA ARG A 116 -31.71 -11.09 11.98
C ARG A 116 -31.65 -12.53 12.48
N GLU A 117 -30.44 -13.06 12.69
CA GLU A 117 -30.25 -14.41 13.22
C GLU A 117 -30.86 -14.59 14.62
N GLU A 118 -30.66 -13.62 15.51
CA GLU A 118 -31.29 -13.64 16.83
C GLU A 118 -32.82 -13.63 16.74
N THR A 119 -33.41 -12.83 15.85
CA THR A 119 -34.86 -12.83 15.64
C THR A 119 -35.36 -14.16 15.10
N ALA A 120 -34.70 -14.72 14.09
CA ALA A 120 -35.03 -16.04 13.53
C ALA A 120 -34.95 -17.14 14.59
N LEU A 121 -33.92 -17.09 15.44
CA LEU A 121 -33.72 -18.04 16.53
C LEU A 121 -34.78 -17.89 17.64
N ARG A 122 -35.20 -16.66 17.96
CA ARG A 122 -36.33 -16.42 18.88
C ARG A 122 -37.63 -16.96 18.31
N GLU A 123 -37.91 -16.72 17.03
CA GLU A 123 -39.11 -17.24 16.34
C GLU A 123 -39.13 -18.76 16.30
N LEU A 124 -38.00 -19.40 15.98
CA LEU A 124 -37.88 -20.85 15.97
C LEU A 124 -38.11 -21.46 17.35
N ARG A 125 -37.56 -20.84 18.41
CA ARG A 125 -37.82 -21.24 19.80
C ARG A 125 -39.28 -21.09 20.18
N ALA A 126 -39.93 -19.99 19.80
CA ALA A 126 -41.35 -19.77 20.04
C ALA A 126 -42.21 -20.81 19.30
N ARG A 127 -41.89 -21.13 18.04
CA ARG A 127 -42.57 -22.17 17.27
C ARG A 127 -42.40 -23.54 17.91
N ARG A 128 -41.19 -23.90 18.35
CA ARG A 128 -40.94 -25.14 19.10
C ARG A 128 -41.78 -25.21 20.36
N ALA A 129 -41.82 -24.14 21.15
CA ALA A 129 -42.60 -24.10 22.38
C ALA A 129 -44.09 -24.29 22.11
N ARG A 130 -44.64 -23.63 21.07
CA ARG A 130 -46.03 -23.82 20.64
C ARG A 130 -46.34 -25.26 20.27
N LEU A 131 -45.51 -25.88 19.42
CA LEU A 131 -45.68 -27.28 19.04
C LEU A 131 -45.68 -28.21 20.27
N VAL A 132 -44.75 -28.01 21.20
CA VAL A 132 -44.69 -28.83 22.43
C VAL A 132 -45.98 -28.67 23.26
N GLN A 133 -46.53 -27.46 23.37
CA GLN A 133 -47.79 -27.23 24.08
C GLN A 133 -48.98 -27.86 23.34
N GLU A 134 -49.03 -27.75 22.00
CA GLU A 134 -50.08 -28.37 21.17
C GLU A 134 -50.07 -29.91 21.32
N TYR A 135 -48.89 -30.54 21.25
CA TYR A 135 -48.75 -31.98 21.46
C TYR A 135 -49.14 -32.39 22.88
N ARG A 136 -48.73 -31.63 23.89
CA ARG A 136 -49.12 -31.90 25.28
C ARG A 136 -50.63 -31.85 25.45
N ALA A 137 -51.28 -30.81 24.94
CA ALA A 137 -52.74 -30.66 25.02
C ALA A 137 -53.47 -31.78 24.26
N MET A 138 -52.94 -32.20 23.09
CA MET A 138 -53.47 -33.34 22.35
C MET A 138 -53.40 -34.62 23.20
N LEU A 139 -52.23 -34.94 23.78
CA LEU A 139 -52.07 -36.13 24.60
C LEU A 139 -52.94 -36.10 25.86
N GLU A 140 -53.05 -34.95 26.54
CA GLU A 140 -53.95 -34.78 27.69
C GLU A 140 -55.41 -34.99 27.30
N ARG A 141 -55.82 -34.52 26.10
CA ARG A 141 -57.16 -34.78 25.55
C ARG A 141 -57.40 -36.27 25.31
N GLU A 142 -56.49 -36.95 24.60
CA GLU A 142 -56.61 -38.39 24.31
C GLU A 142 -56.67 -39.22 25.61
N LEU A 143 -55.84 -38.89 26.60
CA LEU A 143 -55.87 -39.54 27.92
C LEU A 143 -57.19 -39.32 28.66
N ASN A 144 -57.74 -38.11 28.62
CA ASN A 144 -59.06 -37.84 29.20
C ASN A 144 -60.17 -38.60 28.49
N GLU A 145 -60.13 -38.71 27.16
CA GLU A 145 -61.09 -39.49 26.39
C GLU A 145 -61.03 -40.98 26.79
N LEU A 146 -59.83 -41.56 26.90
CA LEU A 146 -59.65 -42.93 27.39
C LEU A 146 -60.13 -43.10 28.84
N SER A 147 -59.84 -42.14 29.72
CA SER A 147 -60.30 -42.17 31.11
C SER A 147 -61.83 -42.18 31.21
N VAL A 148 -62.53 -41.39 30.38
CA VAL A 148 -63.99 -41.37 30.34
C VAL A 148 -64.53 -42.69 29.80
N LEU A 149 -63.93 -43.23 28.73
CA LEU A 149 -64.32 -44.53 28.18
C LEU A 149 -64.19 -45.66 29.23
N LEU A 150 -63.07 -45.70 29.96
CA LEU A 150 -62.88 -46.65 31.05
C LEU A 150 -63.94 -46.49 32.14
N GLN A 151 -64.21 -45.25 32.58
CA GLN A 151 -65.25 -44.98 33.57
C GLN A 151 -66.65 -45.43 33.09
N THR A 152 -66.96 -45.25 31.80
CA THR A 152 -68.24 -45.75 31.25
C THR A 152 -68.33 -47.26 31.19
N LEU A 153 -67.21 -47.96 31.00
CA LEU A 153 -67.14 -49.42 31.06
C LEU A 153 -67.31 -49.92 32.50
N GLU A 154 -66.67 -49.29 33.48
CA GLU A 154 -66.86 -49.61 34.91
C GLU A 154 -68.32 -49.44 35.34
N ILE A 155 -68.98 -48.36 34.91
CA ILE A 155 -70.42 -48.14 35.17
C ILE A 155 -71.30 -49.18 34.44
N ALA A 156 -70.86 -49.70 33.28
CA ALA A 156 -71.56 -50.77 32.58
C ALA A 156 -71.41 -52.11 33.32
N GLU A 157 -70.23 -52.41 33.87
CA GLU A 157 -69.98 -53.57 34.72
C GLU A 157 -70.80 -53.50 36.03
N GLU A 158 -70.84 -52.36 36.71
CA GLU A 158 -71.69 -52.16 37.90
C GLU A 158 -73.19 -52.30 37.58
N LYS A 159 -73.62 -51.87 36.39
CA LYS A 159 -75.01 -52.05 35.93
C LYS A 159 -75.33 -53.49 35.56
N ASP A 160 -74.39 -54.24 35.00
CA ASP A 160 -74.55 -55.67 34.73
C ASP A 160 -74.56 -56.48 36.04
N GLU A 161 -73.79 -56.10 37.06
CA GLU A 161 -73.90 -56.70 38.41
C GLU A 161 -75.24 -56.37 39.10
N LEU A 162 -75.79 -55.18 38.85
CA LEU A 162 -77.15 -54.80 39.30
C LEU A 162 -78.28 -55.41 38.44
N SER A 163 -77.96 -56.04 37.32
CA SER A 163 -78.91 -56.67 36.39
C SER A 163 -78.85 -58.22 36.40
N LEU A 164 -78.10 -58.83 37.32
CA LEU A 164 -78.11 -60.29 37.53
C LEU A 164 -79.30 -60.73 38.39
N GLY A 165 -80.49 -60.54 37.82
CA GLY A 165 -81.74 -61.14 38.26
C GLY A 165 -82.68 -61.21 37.08
N THR A 166 -82.98 -62.45 36.65
CA THR A 166 -83.97 -62.87 35.63
C THR A 166 -83.46 -63.17 34.21
N GLU A 167 -83.10 -64.44 34.06
CA GLU A 167 -83.44 -65.37 32.96
C GLU A 167 -82.86 -65.17 31.55
N GLY A 168 -82.05 -66.16 31.15
CA GLY A 168 -82.56 -67.20 30.25
C GLY A 168 -82.69 -66.87 28.76
N PHE A 169 -81.78 -67.47 28.00
CA PHE A 169 -82.04 -68.24 26.76
C PHE A 169 -81.35 -67.75 25.47
N ALA A 170 -80.96 -68.78 24.70
CA ALA A 170 -80.58 -68.82 23.29
C ALA A 170 -79.22 -68.24 22.87
N ALA A 171 -78.23 -69.14 22.83
CA ALA A 171 -77.31 -69.15 21.69
C ALA A 171 -78.05 -69.65 20.43
N PRO A 172 -77.85 -68.99 19.28
CA PRO A 172 -77.86 -69.71 18.01
C PRO A 172 -76.49 -69.65 17.35
N SER A 173 -76.06 -70.83 17.00
CA SER A 173 -74.94 -71.18 16.16
C SER A 173 -75.17 -70.81 14.69
N LEU A 174 -74.04 -70.51 14.03
CA LEU A 174 -73.60 -71.01 12.72
C LEU A 174 -73.86 -70.22 11.42
N SER A 175 -72.73 -70.07 10.71
CA SER A 175 -72.48 -70.33 9.29
C SER A 175 -72.60 -69.21 8.25
N VAL A 176 -71.41 -68.80 7.81
CA VAL A 176 -70.90 -68.70 6.43
C VAL A 176 -71.86 -69.16 5.32
N GLU A 177 -72.13 -68.26 4.37
CA GLU A 177 -72.04 -68.39 2.89
C GLU A 177 -71.95 -66.94 2.35
N GLY A 178 -71.18 -66.55 1.33
CA GLY A 178 -70.78 -67.23 0.11
C GLY A 178 -71.55 -66.65 -1.08
N GLY A 179 -71.01 -65.66 -1.80
CA GLY A 179 -71.35 -65.43 -3.21
C GLY A 179 -71.47 -63.97 -3.71
N PRO A 180 -71.24 -63.71 -5.02
CA PRO A 180 -70.52 -62.53 -5.51
C PRO A 180 -71.32 -61.64 -6.50
N VAL A 181 -70.97 -60.35 -6.61
CA VAL A 181 -71.38 -59.48 -7.75
C VAL A 181 -70.36 -58.33 -7.88
N ALA A 182 -69.38 -58.41 -8.77
CA ALA A 182 -69.37 -58.03 -10.20
C ALA A 182 -69.18 -56.51 -10.46
N ALA A 183 -68.01 -56.24 -11.07
CA ALA A 183 -67.76 -55.34 -12.20
C ALA A 183 -68.18 -53.85 -12.15
N ALA A 184 -67.18 -52.97 -12.18
CA ALA A 184 -66.99 -51.99 -13.27
C ALA A 184 -65.69 -51.18 -13.07
N GLY A 185 -64.73 -51.31 -13.99
CA GLY A 185 -63.77 -50.22 -14.27
C GLY A 185 -64.40 -49.22 -15.25
N PRO A 186 -63.63 -48.39 -15.99
CA PRO A 186 -62.24 -47.95 -15.83
C PRO A 186 -62.11 -46.40 -15.94
N ALA A 187 -60.94 -45.80 -15.64
CA ALA A 187 -60.44 -44.58 -16.30
C ALA A 187 -59.07 -44.10 -15.75
N ALA A 188 -58.02 -44.24 -16.56
CA ALA A 188 -56.94 -43.25 -16.69
C ALA A 188 -57.42 -42.17 -17.71
N PRO A 189 -56.68 -41.09 -18.07
CA PRO A 189 -55.31 -40.69 -17.71
C PRO A 189 -55.13 -39.17 -17.43
N ALA A 190 -53.94 -38.75 -16.98
CA ALA A 190 -53.30 -37.49 -17.43
C ALA A 190 -51.83 -37.42 -16.98
N THR A 191 -50.98 -37.92 -17.85
CA THR A 191 -49.54 -37.68 -17.88
C THR A 191 -49.29 -36.25 -18.39
N GLY A 192 -48.39 -35.51 -17.74
CA GLY A 192 -48.01 -34.16 -18.17
C GLY A 192 -46.70 -33.72 -17.54
N ILE A 193 -45.65 -34.52 -17.65
CA ILE A 193 -44.27 -34.10 -17.33
C ILE A 193 -43.56 -33.86 -18.65
N GLY A 194 -43.39 -32.59 -18.99
CA GLY A 194 -42.47 -32.13 -20.02
C GLY A 194 -41.08 -31.93 -19.43
N SER A 195 -40.12 -32.69 -19.95
CA SER A 195 -38.69 -32.36 -19.98
C SER A 195 -38.45 -31.03 -20.76
N PRO A 196 -37.26 -30.36 -20.73
CA PRO A 196 -35.95 -31.03 -20.63
C PRO A 196 -34.84 -30.35 -19.79
N SER A 197 -33.90 -31.20 -19.37
CA SER A 197 -32.45 -31.00 -19.20
C SER A 197 -31.81 -30.06 -20.26
N PRO A 198 -30.62 -29.43 -20.01
CA PRO A 198 -29.40 -30.16 -19.67
C PRO A 198 -28.41 -29.55 -18.64
N PHE A 199 -27.65 -30.50 -18.06
CA PHE A 199 -26.33 -30.46 -17.41
C PHE A 199 -25.27 -29.51 -18.06
N PRO A 200 -24.02 -29.35 -17.52
CA PRO A 200 -23.36 -30.12 -16.45
C PRO A 200 -22.54 -29.32 -15.41
N ALA A 201 -22.08 -30.09 -14.42
CA ALA A 201 -21.08 -29.78 -13.41
C ALA A 201 -19.71 -29.36 -13.98
N VAL A 202 -18.96 -28.56 -13.21
CA VAL A 202 -17.51 -28.43 -13.37
C VAL A 202 -16.85 -28.43 -11.98
N SER A 203 -15.89 -29.33 -11.80
CA SER A 203 -14.77 -29.25 -10.85
C SER A 203 -13.48 -29.49 -11.67
N PRO A 204 -12.28 -29.41 -11.09
CA PRO A 204 -11.46 -28.22 -10.90
C PRO A 204 -10.12 -28.30 -11.69
N MET A 205 -9.18 -27.39 -11.39
CA MET A 205 -7.72 -27.42 -11.63
C MET A 205 -7.16 -26.42 -12.67
N THR A 206 -6.13 -25.69 -12.25
CA THR A 206 -5.12 -24.95 -13.05
C THR A 206 -4.08 -25.94 -13.65
N PRO A 207 -2.98 -25.55 -14.38
CA PRO A 207 -2.48 -24.26 -14.89
C PRO A 207 -1.98 -24.27 -16.37
N ALA A 208 -1.38 -23.14 -16.81
CA ALA A 208 -0.22 -23.03 -17.74
C ALA A 208 -0.42 -22.78 -19.28
N VAL A 209 0.06 -21.59 -19.69
CA VAL A 209 1.03 -21.29 -20.79
C VAL A 209 0.55 -20.95 -22.23
N GLU A 210 1.12 -19.81 -22.70
CA GLU A 210 1.51 -19.38 -24.08
C GLU A 210 0.58 -18.63 -25.06
N GLY A 211 1.16 -17.56 -25.65
CA GLY A 211 0.83 -16.98 -26.96
C GLY A 211 0.20 -15.58 -26.94
N ALA A 212 0.97 -14.47 -26.83
CA ALA A 212 1.65 -13.74 -27.92
C ALA A 212 0.74 -12.95 -28.89
N VAL A 213 0.75 -11.61 -28.79
CA VAL A 213 0.75 -10.58 -29.88
C VAL A 213 1.06 -9.22 -29.22
N ALA A 214 2.27 -8.68 -29.35
CA ALA A 214 2.75 -7.79 -30.42
C ALA A 214 2.15 -6.36 -30.38
N ALA A 215 2.90 -5.43 -29.77
CA ALA A 215 2.87 -4.00 -30.09
C ALA A 215 4.27 -3.40 -29.82
N GLU A 216 4.89 -2.93 -30.89
CA GLU A 216 6.19 -2.27 -30.92
C GLU A 216 6.11 -0.86 -30.31
N SER A 217 7.13 -0.46 -29.55
CA SER A 217 7.57 0.93 -29.52
C SER A 217 9.04 1.03 -29.09
N ASP A 218 9.79 1.52 -30.05
CA ASP A 218 11.18 1.98 -30.07
C ASP A 218 11.59 2.82 -28.85
N ALA A 219 12.68 2.42 -28.17
CA ALA A 219 13.44 3.26 -27.25
C ALA A 219 14.86 2.72 -27.04
N GLY A 220 15.78 3.17 -27.90
CA GLY A 220 17.05 3.76 -27.49
C GLY A 220 17.92 3.02 -26.47
N SER A 221 18.81 2.18 -27.00
CA SER A 221 20.08 1.75 -26.41
C SER A 221 20.90 2.91 -25.84
N LEU A 222 21.26 2.84 -24.56
CA LEU A 222 22.41 3.51 -23.93
C LEU A 222 22.74 2.76 -22.61
N GLY A 223 23.32 1.57 -22.74
CA GLY A 223 23.90 0.81 -21.64
C GLY A 223 25.37 1.17 -21.49
N ALA A 224 25.71 1.79 -20.36
CA ALA A 224 27.01 2.35 -20.05
C ALA A 224 28.07 1.27 -19.77
N ASP A 225 29.14 1.27 -20.57
CA ASP A 225 30.43 0.69 -20.20
C ASP A 225 31.14 1.66 -19.24
N LEU A 226 31.14 1.33 -17.95
CA LEU A 226 31.99 1.94 -16.93
C LEU A 226 32.67 0.81 -16.16
N GLU A 227 33.79 0.34 -16.71
CA GLU A 227 34.76 -0.48 -15.99
C GLU A 227 35.44 0.38 -14.91
N LEU A 228 35.14 0.10 -13.65
CA LEU A 228 35.87 0.63 -12.50
C LEU A 228 36.81 -0.45 -11.97
N GLU A 229 38.11 -0.24 -12.17
CA GLU A 229 39.18 -1.01 -11.54
C GLU A 229 39.20 -0.81 -10.01
N PRO A 230 39.31 -1.88 -9.20
CA PRO A 230 39.62 -1.75 -7.79
C PRO A 230 41.14 -1.87 -7.53
N LEU A 231 41.79 -0.73 -7.29
CA LEU A 231 43.13 -0.68 -6.67
C LEU A 231 43.01 -1.04 -5.18
N ALA A 232 43.41 -2.27 -4.82
CA ALA A 232 43.63 -2.69 -3.44
C ALA A 232 45.05 -3.28 -3.32
N GLY A 233 46.02 -2.39 -3.12
CA GLY A 233 47.38 -2.73 -2.68
C GLY A 233 47.40 -2.98 -1.18
N SER A 234 47.86 -4.16 -0.81
CA SER A 234 48.27 -4.58 0.53
C SER A 234 49.38 -3.70 1.10
N GLU A 235 49.35 -3.40 2.40
CA GLU A 235 50.54 -3.49 3.25
C GLU A 235 50.18 -3.53 4.75
N GLN A 236 50.51 -4.67 5.35
CA GLN A 236 50.69 -4.87 6.78
C GLN A 236 51.92 -4.08 7.26
N GLU A 237 51.89 -3.53 8.47
CA GLU A 237 52.75 -4.00 9.58
C GLU A 237 52.61 -3.15 10.86
N ARG A 238 52.29 -3.86 11.96
CA ARG A 238 52.96 -3.85 13.29
C ARG A 238 53.23 -2.49 13.96
N SER A 239 52.50 -2.17 15.03
CA SER A 239 52.86 -2.46 16.44
C SER A 239 54.01 -1.60 17.00
N ALA A 240 53.69 -0.66 17.90
CA ALA A 240 54.41 -0.46 19.17
C ALA A 240 53.73 0.55 20.13
N ALA A 241 53.81 0.21 21.42
CA ALA A 241 53.90 1.09 22.60
C ALA A 241 52.61 1.66 23.25
N LYS A 242 52.21 0.99 24.35
CA LYS A 242 51.62 1.57 25.59
C LYS A 242 52.79 1.98 26.54
N PRO A 243 52.58 2.55 27.74
CA PRO A 243 51.52 3.43 28.29
C PRO A 243 52.12 4.72 28.94
N ASP A 244 51.31 5.69 29.36
CA ASP A 244 51.72 6.62 30.43
C ASP A 244 50.52 7.03 31.32
N GLU A 245 50.74 6.96 32.64
CA GLU A 245 49.80 7.27 33.71
C GLU A 245 50.13 8.66 34.29
N GLY A 246 49.14 9.52 34.57
CA GLY A 246 49.49 10.90 34.93
C GLY A 246 48.50 11.85 35.60
N LYS A 247 47.46 11.36 36.30
CA LYS A 247 46.82 12.03 37.46
C LYS A 247 46.01 13.35 37.26
N PRO A 248 45.20 13.77 38.28
CA PRO A 248 43.82 14.20 38.05
C PRO A 248 43.53 15.63 38.56
N GLY A 249 42.34 16.15 38.25
CA GLY A 249 41.81 17.29 39.00
C GLY A 249 40.68 18.03 38.31
N GLY A 250 39.49 17.94 38.91
CA GLY A 250 38.73 19.14 39.24
C GLY A 250 37.61 19.58 38.30
N SER A 251 36.40 19.13 38.64
CA SER A 251 35.24 20.00 38.90
C SER A 251 34.24 20.31 37.77
N ALA A 252 33.06 19.71 37.95
CA ALA A 252 31.72 20.31 37.91
C ALA A 252 31.12 20.69 36.54
N ALA A 253 30.07 19.95 36.13
CA ALA A 253 28.68 20.42 36.28
C ALA A 253 27.64 19.41 35.74
N LYS A 254 26.75 18.96 36.65
CA LYS A 254 25.34 18.53 36.46
C LYS A 254 24.91 17.92 35.11
N ALA A 255 24.79 16.59 35.09
CA ALA A 255 23.84 15.90 34.22
C ALA A 255 22.50 15.76 34.96
N GLN A 256 21.42 16.16 34.28
CA GLN A 256 20.04 15.98 34.74
C GLN A 256 19.57 14.58 34.34
N ASP A 257 18.98 13.89 35.31
CA ASP A 257 18.02 12.79 35.11
C ASP A 257 16.87 13.28 34.24
N GLU A 258 16.56 12.58 33.14
CA GLU A 258 15.18 12.37 32.71
C GLU A 258 15.04 10.96 32.12
N GLN A 259 14.05 10.25 32.66
CA GLN A 259 13.70 8.85 32.44
C GLN A 259 13.32 8.51 30.99
N PHE A 260 13.74 7.32 30.53
CA PHE A 260 13.04 6.58 29.47
C PHE A 260 12.59 5.22 30.02
N PRO A 261 11.33 4.79 29.76
CA PRO A 261 10.64 3.79 30.57
C PRO A 261 10.94 2.34 30.16
N GLU A 262 11.04 1.50 31.18
CA GLU A 262 10.94 0.04 31.14
C GLU A 262 9.63 -0.38 30.44
N SER A 263 9.76 -1.03 29.28
CA SER A 263 8.62 -1.53 28.51
C SER A 263 8.79 -2.99 28.14
N LEU A 264 9.23 -3.83 29.09
CA LEU A 264 9.22 -5.30 28.91
C LEU A 264 8.82 -6.07 30.18
N ASP A 265 8.19 -5.42 31.17
CA ASP A 265 7.69 -6.09 32.38
C ASP A 265 6.41 -6.91 32.16
N TRP A 266 5.70 -6.72 31.04
CA TRP A 266 4.48 -7.47 30.75
C TRP A 266 4.73 -8.94 30.38
N LEU A 267 5.96 -9.30 29.95
CA LEU A 267 6.31 -10.67 29.58
C LEU A 267 6.67 -11.55 30.79
N SER A 268 7.08 -10.96 31.92
CA SER A 268 7.38 -11.71 33.14
C SER A 268 6.11 -12.10 33.91
N SER A 269 5.02 -11.36 33.72
CA SER A 269 3.72 -11.62 34.35
C SER A 269 2.95 -12.81 33.75
N LEU A 270 3.30 -13.29 32.55
CA LEU A 270 2.55 -14.37 31.88
C LEU A 270 3.06 -15.78 32.20
N LEU A 271 4.20 -15.91 32.89
CA LEU A 271 4.84 -17.20 33.16
C LEU A 271 4.77 -17.64 34.63
N ARG A 272 3.95 -16.96 35.44
CA ARG A 272 3.86 -17.23 36.88
C ARG A 272 2.41 -17.21 37.39
N GLU A 273 1.61 -18.13 36.87
CA GLU A 273 0.41 -18.66 37.57
C GLU A 273 0.39 -20.18 37.39
N ASP A 274 0.98 -20.87 38.39
CA ASP A 274 0.45 -21.99 39.21
C ASP A 274 -0.31 -23.17 38.54
N PRO A 275 -0.20 -24.41 39.08
CA PRO A 275 -0.33 -24.76 40.50
C PRO A 275 0.87 -25.42 41.21
#